data_AF-A0A0G2HH23-F1
#
_entry.id   AF-A0A0G2HH23-F1
#
_cell.length_a   1.000
_cell.length_b   1.000
_cell.length_c   1.000
_cell.angle_alpha   90.00
_cell.angle_beta   90.00
_cell.angle_gamma   90.00
#
_symmetry.space_group_name_H-M   'P 1'
#
loop_
_entity.id
_entity.type
_entity.pdbx_description
1 polymer ?
#
loop_
_entity_poly.entity_id
_entity_poly.type
_entity_poly.pdbx_seq_one_letter_code
_entity_poly.pdbx_strand_id
1 'polypeptide(L)'
;MRPTRRRLSRKTACATTNGSIRLDPTGFVNAQNKVPEHQRTYQAAYRAHTRIWRINPRSTIMYVPFVWIMWGTTGAMMYAMGRKVMGHNTWFGKD
;
A
#
# COMPACT_ATOMS: atom_id res chain seq x y z
N MET A 1 39.79 -20.04 -13.45
CA MET A 1 39.13 -21.00 -12.54
C MET A 1 37.67 -20.58 -12.34
N ARG A 2 36.70 -21.36 -12.85
CA ARG A 2 35.26 -21.20 -12.56
C ARG A 2 34.78 -22.48 -11.87
N PRO A 3 34.19 -22.45 -10.67
CA PRO A 3 33.62 -23.64 -10.09
C PRO A 3 32.22 -23.88 -10.65
N THR A 4 32.13 -24.88 -11.51
CA THR A 4 30.93 -25.53 -12.02
C THR A 4 30.32 -26.40 -10.91
N ARG A 5 29.10 -26.12 -10.41
CA ARG A 5 28.30 -27.11 -9.66
C ARG A 5 27.12 -27.56 -10.50
N ARG A 6 27.24 -28.75 -11.09
CA ARG A 6 26.14 -29.49 -11.72
C ARG A 6 25.60 -30.54 -10.75
N ARG A 7 24.27 -30.69 -10.80
CA ARG A 7 23.41 -31.84 -10.44
C ARG A 7 23.26 -32.16 -8.95
N LEU A 8 22.01 -32.19 -8.51
CA LEU A 8 21.22 -33.41 -8.24
C LEU A 8 19.82 -32.92 -7.81
N SER A 9 18.81 -33.00 -8.67
CA SER A 9 17.87 -34.12 -8.70
C SER A 9 17.51 -34.63 -7.29
N ARG A 10 16.49 -34.02 -6.69
CA ARG A 10 15.61 -34.67 -5.71
C ARG A 10 14.16 -34.40 -6.12
N LYS A 11 13.72 -35.11 -7.16
CA LYS A 11 12.31 -35.49 -7.28
C LYS A 11 12.18 -36.87 -6.65
N THR A 12 11.73 -36.92 -5.40
CA THR A 12 10.93 -38.03 -4.86
C THR A 12 10.28 -37.62 -3.54
N ALA A 13 8.96 -37.52 -3.61
CA ALA A 13 7.96 -37.84 -2.59
C ALA A 13 8.30 -37.61 -1.10
N CYS A 14 7.58 -36.69 -0.47
CA CYS A 14 7.07 -36.89 0.88
C CYS A 14 5.81 -36.05 1.09
N ALA A 15 4.70 -36.74 1.41
CA ALA A 15 3.53 -36.22 2.10
C ALA A 15 2.65 -35.17 1.38
N THR A 16 1.77 -35.65 0.50
CA THR A 16 0.37 -35.16 0.51
C THR A 16 -0.28 -35.71 1.78
N THR A 17 -0.02 -35.09 2.93
CA THR A 17 -0.84 -35.32 4.12
C THR A 17 -1.98 -34.33 4.05
N ASN A 18 -3.15 -34.85 3.68
CA ASN A 18 -4.45 -34.21 3.85
C ASN A 18 -4.57 -33.63 5.26
N GLY A 19 -4.26 -32.34 5.41
CA GLY A 19 -4.67 -31.54 6.54
C GLY A 19 -6.05 -31.00 6.26
N SER A 20 -7.09 -31.85 6.34
CA SER A 20 -8.46 -31.39 6.51
C SER A 20 -8.58 -30.76 7.89
N ILE A 21 -8.21 -29.48 7.97
CA ILE A 21 -8.45 -28.66 9.14
C ILE A 21 -9.98 -28.56 9.26
N ARG A 22 -10.49 -29.21 10.29
CA ARG A 22 -11.90 -29.25 10.66
C ARG A 22 -12.38 -27.81 10.86
N LEU A 23 -13.36 -27.39 10.07
CA LEU A 23 -14.06 -26.12 10.24
C LEU A 23 -15.26 -26.36 11.14
N ASP A 24 -15.24 -25.73 12.30
CA ASP A 24 -16.36 -25.64 13.23
C ASP A 24 -17.56 -24.92 12.58
N PRO A 25 -18.82 -25.19 13.00
CA PRO A 25 -20.04 -24.92 12.22
C PRO A 25 -20.49 -23.45 12.14
N THR A 26 -19.59 -22.50 12.32
CA THR A 26 -19.84 -21.07 12.08
C THR A 26 -18.74 -20.47 11.19
N GLY A 27 -18.58 -21.05 10.00
CA GLY A 27 -18.94 -20.38 8.75
C GLY A 27 -18.79 -18.86 8.61
N PHE A 28 -17.81 -18.20 9.22
CA PHE A 28 -17.38 -16.85 8.82
C PHE A 28 -16.45 -16.95 7.61
N VAL A 29 -17.10 -17.41 6.54
CA VAL A 29 -16.77 -17.17 5.14
C VAL A 29 -15.55 -17.91 4.62
N ASN A 30 -15.82 -18.94 3.82
CA ASN A 30 -14.93 -19.53 2.82
C ASN A 30 -14.49 -18.47 1.77
N ALA A 31 -13.77 -17.44 2.18
CA ALA A 31 -13.07 -16.54 1.28
C ALA A 31 -11.72 -17.19 0.94
N GLN A 32 -11.42 -17.35 -0.35
CA GLN A 32 -10.10 -17.85 -0.78
C GLN A 32 -9.00 -17.04 -0.09
N ASN A 33 -8.02 -17.71 0.50
CA ASN A 33 -6.86 -17.06 1.10
C ASN A 33 -6.12 -16.21 0.06
N LYS A 34 -6.25 -14.89 0.15
CA LYS A 34 -5.65 -13.92 -0.77
C LYS A 34 -4.20 -13.57 -0.45
N VAL A 35 -3.65 -14.04 0.68
CA VAL A 35 -2.28 -13.71 1.11
C VAL A 35 -1.23 -14.07 0.04
N PRO A 36 -1.24 -15.27 -0.60
CA PRO A 36 -0.26 -15.60 -1.63
C PRO A 36 -0.39 -14.75 -2.90
N GLU A 37 -1.61 -14.32 -3.24
CA GLU A 37 -1.89 -13.43 -4.37
C GLU A 37 -1.26 -12.05 -4.11
N HIS A 38 -1.53 -11.48 -2.93
CA HIS A 38 -0.93 -10.22 -2.52
C HIS A 38 0.60 -10.29 -2.45
N GLN A 39 1.17 -11.36 -1.87
CA GLN A 39 2.62 -11.54 -1.79
C GLN A 39 3.29 -11.53 -3.16
N ARG A 40 2.70 -12.16 -4.18
CA ARG A 40 3.23 -12.14 -5.56
C ARG A 40 3.19 -10.73 -6.15
N THR A 41 2.09 -10.00 -5.95
CA THR A 41 1.93 -8.62 -6.42
C THR A 41 2.94 -7.68 -5.77
N TYR A 42 3.12 -7.77 -4.45
CA TYR A 42 4.13 -6.96 -3.75
C TYR A 42 5.54 -7.33 -4.18
N GLN A 43 5.88 -8.61 -4.32
CA GLN A 43 7.21 -9.04 -4.79
C GLN A 43 7.50 -8.57 -6.23
N ALA A 44 6.51 -8.58 -7.13
CA ALA A 44 6.65 -8.04 -8.49
C ALA A 44 6.86 -6.51 -8.46
N ALA A 45 6.14 -5.79 -7.61
CA ALA A 45 6.29 -4.36 -7.42
C ALA A 45 7.65 -3.98 -6.80
N TYR A 46 8.16 -4.76 -5.84
CA TYR A 46 9.51 -4.60 -5.29
C TYR A 46 10.60 -4.82 -6.36
N ARG A 47 10.44 -5.80 -7.27
CA ARG A 47 11.36 -5.98 -8.41
C ARG A 47 11.34 -4.78 -9.37
N ALA A 48 10.17 -4.19 -9.57
CA ALA A 48 10.00 -2.95 -10.34
C ALA A 48 10.42 -1.69 -9.57
N HIS A 49 10.93 -1.83 -8.33
CA HIS A 49 11.34 -0.74 -7.44
C HIS A 49 10.28 0.35 -7.28
N THR A 50 9.00 -0.01 -7.32
CA THR A 50 7.92 0.94 -7.09
C THR A 50 7.75 1.20 -5.59
N ARG A 51 7.58 2.47 -5.21
CA ARG A 51 7.42 2.87 -3.80
C ARG A 51 6.16 2.24 -3.20
N ILE A 52 6.24 1.81 -1.95
CA ILE A 52 5.16 1.11 -1.21
C ILE A 52 3.82 1.86 -1.29
N TRP A 53 3.86 3.19 -1.13
CA TRP A 53 2.67 4.05 -1.22
C TRP A 53 2.07 4.17 -2.63
N ARG A 54 2.68 3.57 -3.66
CA ARG A 54 2.18 3.50 -5.05
C ARG A 54 1.95 2.07 -5.55
N ILE A 55 2.21 1.04 -4.75
CA ILE A 55 2.12 -0.36 -5.21
C ILE A 55 0.68 -0.76 -5.52
N ASN A 56 -0.28 -0.31 -4.71
CA ASN A 56 -1.68 -0.64 -4.94
C ASN A 56 -2.27 0.23 -6.06
N PRO A 57 -3.04 -0.34 -7.01
CA PRO A 57 -3.64 0.40 -8.12
C PRO A 57 -4.62 1.47 -7.62
N ARG A 58 -5.28 1.23 -6.48
CA ARG A 58 -6.18 2.19 -5.82
C ARG A 58 -5.43 3.33 -5.11
N SER A 59 -4.14 3.17 -4.81
CA SER A 59 -3.37 4.12 -4.00
C SER A 59 -3.27 5.49 -4.67
N THR A 60 -3.10 5.53 -6.00
CA THR A 60 -3.01 6.80 -6.75
C THR A 60 -4.30 7.63 -6.63
N ILE A 61 -5.46 6.99 -6.68
CA ILE A 61 -6.77 7.67 -6.61
C ILE A 61 -6.99 8.31 -5.24
N MET A 62 -6.50 7.70 -4.16
CA MET A 62 -6.61 8.26 -2.81
C MET A 62 -5.52 9.29 -2.50
N TYR A 63 -4.33 9.11 -3.07
CA TYR A 63 -3.19 10.00 -2.86
C TYR A 63 -3.40 11.37 -3.53
N VAL A 64 -3.96 11.40 -4.74
CA VAL A 64 -4.19 12.64 -5.51
C VAL A 64 -5.02 13.69 -4.73
N PRO A 65 -6.21 13.38 -4.19
CA PRO A 65 -6.99 14.38 -3.46
C PRO A 65 -6.30 14.79 -2.16
N PHE A 66 -5.62 13.88 -1.46
CA PHE A 66 -4.88 14.20 -0.23
C PHE A 66 -3.81 15.28 -0.48
N VAL A 67 -3.01 15.10 -1.53
CA VAL A 67 -1.96 16.07 -1.89
C VAL A 67 -2.55 17.41 -2.29
N TRP A 68 -3.64 17.41 -3.07
CA TRP A 68 -4.32 18.63 -3.49
C TRP A 68 -4.86 19.46 -2.33
N ILE A 69 -5.56 18.80 -1.39
CA ILE A 69 -6.11 19.49 -0.21
C ILE A 69 -4.98 20.01 0.65
N MET A 70 -3.91 19.23 0.86
CA MET A 70 -2.80 19.65 1.71
C MET A 70 -2.07 20.87 1.15
N TRP A 71 -1.80 20.91 -0.15
CA TRP A 71 -1.21 22.10 -0.79
C TRP A 71 -2.20 23.27 -0.85
N GLY A 72 -3.48 23.00 -1.06
CA GLY A 72 -4.55 24.01 -1.05
C GLY A 72 -4.69 24.70 0.31
N THR A 73 -4.73 23.94 1.41
CA THR A 73 -4.82 24.49 2.77
C THR A 73 -3.51 25.15 3.18
N THR A 74 -2.36 24.63 2.75
CA THR A 74 -1.05 25.26 3.00
C THR A 74 -0.99 26.64 2.34
N GLY A 75 -1.41 26.75 1.08
CA GLY A 75 -1.49 28.04 0.38
C GLY A 75 -2.47 29.01 1.03
N ALA A 76 -3.65 28.52 1.42
CA ALA A 76 -4.65 29.31 2.13
C ALA A 76 -4.14 29.80 3.50
N MET A 77 -3.44 28.94 4.24
CA MET A 77 -2.82 29.28 5.53
C MET A 77 -1.72 30.32 5.35
N MET A 78 -0.85 30.17 4.35
CA MET A 78 0.21 31.14 4.03
C MET A 78 -0.39 32.51 3.67
N TYR A 79 -1.49 32.54 2.92
CA TYR A 79 -2.22 33.76 2.58
C TYR A 79 -2.88 34.41 3.81
N ALA A 80 -3.56 33.62 4.65
CA ALA A 80 -4.16 34.08 5.88
C ALA A 80 -3.11 34.61 6.87
N MET A 81 -1.97 33.93 7.00
CA MET A 81 -0.84 34.39 7.79
C MET A 81 -0.21 35.66 7.20
N GLY A 82 0.01 35.74 5.89
CA GLY A 82 0.54 36.94 5.24
C GLY A 82 -0.36 38.16 5.47
N ARG A 83 -1.68 37.99 5.37
CA ARG A 83 -2.66 39.02 5.72
C ARG A 83 -2.58 39.42 7.20
N LYS A 84 -2.43 38.45 8.10
CA LYS A 84 -2.28 38.68 9.56
C LYS A 84 -0.99 39.44 9.90
N VAL A 85 0.13 39.14 9.23
CA VAL A 85 1.41 39.84 9.41
C VAL A 85 1.31 41.30 8.96
N MET A 86 0.61 41.57 7.86
CA MET A 86 0.39 42.94 7.37
C MET A 86 -0.73 43.69 8.11
N GLY A 87 -1.21 43.19 9.26
CA GLY A 87 -2.22 43.86 10.08
C GLY A 87 -3.63 43.88 9.47
N HIS A 88 -3.83 43.22 8.32
CA HIS A 88 -5.15 43.10 7.71
C HIS A 88 -5.94 41.98 8.41
N ASN A 89 -6.90 42.38 9.25
CA ASN A 89 -7.82 41.46 9.89
C ASN A 89 -8.65 40.67 8.86
N THR A 90 -9.14 39.51 9.27
CA THR A 90 -9.88 38.59 8.40
C THR A 90 -11.12 39.30 7.85
N TRP A 91 -11.66 38.80 6.74
CA TRP A 91 -12.87 39.35 6.10
C TRP A 91 -14.12 39.38 7.01
N PHE A 92 -14.08 38.75 8.19
CA PHE A 92 -15.18 38.64 9.15
C PHE A 92 -15.14 39.69 10.29
N GLY A 93 -14.29 40.72 10.19
CA GLY A 93 -14.15 41.75 11.24
C GLY A 93 -14.37 43.16 10.72
N LYS A 94 -15.46 43.40 9.99
CA LYS A 94 -15.87 44.74 9.56
C LYS A 94 -17.29 45.03 10.08
N ASP A 95 -17.36 45.20 11.41
CA ASP A 95 -18.19 46.24 12.00
C ASP A 95 -17.35 47.52 12.07
#